data_AF-A0A9D6VJ87-F1
#
_entry.id   AF-A0A9D6VJ87-F1
#
_cell.length_a   1.000
_cell.length_b   1.000
_cell.length_c   1.000
_cell.angle_alpha   90.00
_cell.angle_beta   90.00
_cell.angle_gamma   90.00
#
_symmetry.space_group_name_H-M   'P 1'
#
loop_
_entity.id
_entity.type
_entity.pdbx_description
1 polymer ?
#
loop_
_entity_poly.entity_id
_entity_poly.type
_entity_poly.pdbx_seq_one_letter_code
_entity_poly.pdbx_strand_id
1 'polypeptide(L)' 'MQKIAAKISDDIYKKLDEEVKSGIFPDISSAINAALKKAYAKKSRTYLKWLMKKENIAEPAMLKEIETLRK' A
#
# COMPACT_ATOMS: atom_id res chain seq x y z
N MET A 1 -6.67 -1.78 -17.45
CA MET A 1 -5.41 -1.50 -16.71
C MET A 1 -4.46 -0.76 -17.63
N GLN A 2 -3.89 0.36 -17.18
CA GLN A 2 -2.78 0.99 -17.91
C GLN A 2 -1.53 0.12 -17.77
N LYS A 3 -0.87 -0.18 -18.89
CA LYS A 3 0.39 -0.92 -18.89
C LYS A 3 1.51 0.09 -18.64
N ILE A 4 2.29 -0.14 -17.60
CA ILE A 4 3.43 0.70 -17.23
C ILE A 4 4.69 -0.12 -17.44
N ALA A 5 5.62 0.42 -18.23
CA ALA A 5 6.97 -0.13 -18.35
C ALA A 5 7.86 0.62 -17.35
N ALA A 6 8.49 -0.12 -16.44
CA ALA A 6 9.41 0.43 -15.46
C ALA A 6 10.70 -0.40 -15.46
N LYS A 7 11.85 0.29 -15.46
CA LYS A 7 13.14 -0.36 -15.29
C LYS A 7 13.41 -0.52 -13.80
N ILE A 8 13.68 -1.74 -13.37
CA ILE A 8 14.01 -2.08 -11.98
C ILE A 8 15.39 -2.76 -11.94
N SER A 9 15.99 -2.78 -10.75
CA SER A 9 17.23 -3.54 -10.52
C SER A 9 16.96 -5.05 -10.65
N ASP A 10 17.94 -5.78 -11.19
CA ASP A 10 17.87 -7.23 -11.34
C ASP A 10 17.66 -7.95 -9.99
N ASP A 11 18.19 -7.40 -8.91
CA ASP A 11 17.99 -7.96 -7.56
C ASP A 11 16.51 -7.92 -7.14
N ILE A 12 15.80 -6.86 -7.50
CA ILE A 12 14.37 -6.71 -7.21
C ILE A 12 13.59 -7.69 -8.08
N TYR A 13 13.98 -7.83 -9.34
CA TYR A 13 13.36 -8.77 -10.26
C TYR A 13 13.48 -10.22 -9.76
N LYS A 14 14.68 -10.63 -9.32
CA LYS A 14 14.92 -11.97 -8.76
C LYS A 14 14.05 -12.27 -7.54
N LYS A 15 13.93 -11.32 -6.61
CA LYS A 15 13.07 -11.49 -5.42
C LYS A 15 11.60 -11.65 -5.79
N LEU A 16 11.11 -10.87 -6.76
CA LEU A 16 9.72 -11.00 -7.23
C LEU A 16 9.48 -12.36 -7.91
N ASP A 17 10.45 -12.84 -8.69
CA ASP A 17 10.38 -14.15 -9.33
C ASP A 17 10.38 -15.30 -8.30
N GLU A 18 11.16 -15.18 -7.23
CA GLU A 18 11.16 -16.13 -6.10
C GLU A 18 9.81 -16.15 -5.36
N GLU A 19 9.19 -15.00 -5.13
CA GLU A 19 7.87 -14.91 -4.49
C GLU A 19 6.77 -15.55 -5.35
N VAL A 20 6.86 -15.41 -6.68
CA VAL A 20 5.94 -16.07 -7.63
C VAL A 20 6.20 -17.58 -7.67
N LYS A 21 7.46 -18.02 -7.76
CA LYS A 21 7.83 -19.45 -7.72
C LYS A 21 7.42 -20.13 -6.42
N SER A 22 7.45 -19.38 -5.32
CA SER A 22 6.99 -19.84 -4.01
C SER A 22 5.46 -19.90 -3.88
N GLY A 23 4.72 -19.50 -4.92
CA GLY A 23 3.26 -19.51 -4.95
C GLY A 23 2.60 -18.44 -4.07
N ILE A 24 3.37 -17.48 -3.56
CA ILE A 24 2.83 -16.37 -2.74
C ILE A 24 1.97 -15.46 -3.60
N PHE A 25 2.39 -15.24 -4.85
CA PHE A 25 1.64 -14.48 -5.84
C PHE A 25 1.47 -15.28 -7.13
N PRO A 26 0.32 -15.13 -7.84
CA PRO A 26 0.06 -15.84 -9.08
C PRO A 26 0.92 -15.34 -10.26
N ASP A 27 1.37 -14.08 -10.21
CA ASP A 27 2.20 -13.45 -11.23
C ASP A 27 2.94 -12.22 -10.67
N ILE A 28 3.96 -11.76 -11.39
CA ILE A 28 4.80 -10.61 -10.98
C ILE A 28 3.96 -9.32 -10.88
N SER A 29 2.99 -9.10 -11.77
CA SER A 29 2.14 -7.90 -11.73
C SER A 29 1.26 -7.90 -10.49
N SER A 30 0.76 -9.05 -10.05
CA SER A 30 0.02 -9.21 -8.80
C SER A 30 0.88 -8.89 -7.58
N ALA A 31 2.12 -9.36 -7.55
CA ALA A 31 3.08 -9.05 -6.50
C ALA A 31 3.36 -7.54 -6.42
N ILE A 32 3.64 -6.90 -7.57
CA ILE A 32 3.90 -5.46 -7.66
C ILE A 32 2.67 -4.65 -7.24
N ASN A 33 1.47 -5.03 -7.71
CA ASN A 33 0.23 -4.34 -7.34
C ASN A 33 -0.04 -4.41 -5.83
N ALA A 34 0.21 -5.56 -5.21
CA ALA A 34 0.08 -5.71 -3.76
C ALA A 34 1.09 -4.82 -3.01
N ALA A 35 2.35 -4.80 -3.45
CA ALA A 35 3.40 -3.96 -2.88
C ALA A 35 3.07 -2.47 -3.00
N LEU A 36 2.60 -2.01 -4.17
CA LEU A 36 2.21 -0.63 -4.41
C LEU A 36 1.01 -0.21 -3.54
N LYS A 37 -0.02 -1.06 -3.45
CA LYS A 37 -1.17 -0.82 -2.56
C LYS A 37 -0.72 -0.66 -1.11
N LYS A 38 0.18 -1.52 -0.65
CA LYS A 38 0.75 -1.46 0.71
C LYS A 38 1.55 -0.18 0.94
N ALA A 39 2.40 0.20 -0.01
CA ALA A 39 3.18 1.44 0.05
C ALA A 39 2.28 2.68 0.10
N TYR A 40 1.26 2.73 -0.77
CA TYR A 40 0.29 3.81 -0.79
C TYR A 40 -0.51 3.89 0.51
N ALA A 41 -1.00 2.75 1.02
CA ALA A 41 -1.70 2.70 2.29
C ALA A 41 -0.83 3.20 3.46
N LYS A 42 0.47 2.86 3.47
CA LYS A 42 1.42 3.40 4.47
C LYS A 42 1.55 4.91 4.36
N LYS A 43 1.74 5.45 3.14
CA LYS A 43 1.84 6.89 2.89
C LYS A 43 0.58 7.63 3.32
N SER A 44 -0.59 7.10 2.96
CA SER A 44 -1.89 7.65 3.34
C SER A 44 -2.07 7.68 4.87
N ARG A 45 -1.76 6.58 5.58
CA ARG A 45 -1.80 6.54 7.05
C ARG A 45 -0.89 7.58 7.69
N THR A 46 0.34 7.74 7.19
CA THR A 46 1.27 8.77 7.69
C THR A 46 0.70 10.17 7.47
N TYR A 47 0.15 10.43 6.29
CA TYR A 47 -0.49 11.70 5.98
C TYR A 47 -1.68 12.00 6.91
N LEU A 48 -2.58 11.03 7.11
CA LEU A 48 -3.73 11.18 8.01
C LEU A 48 -3.30 11.45 9.44
N LYS A 49 -2.28 10.72 9.96
CA LYS A 49 -1.72 10.99 11.29
C LYS A 49 -1.14 12.39 11.41
N TRP A 50 -0.47 12.87 10.37
CA TRP A 50 0.05 14.24 10.34
C TRP A 50 -1.08 15.27 10.33
N LEU A 51 -2.11 15.05 9.51
CA LEU A 51 -3.28 15.94 9.42
C LEU A 51 -4.03 16.03 10.75
N MET A 52 -4.24 14.90 11.44
CA MET A 52 -4.86 14.88 12.77
C MET A 52 -4.11 15.76 13.77
N LYS A 53 -2.78 15.67 13.78
CA LYS A 53 -1.95 16.50 14.67
C LYS A 53 -2.04 17.98 14.31
N LYS A 54 -2.08 18.30 13.02
CA LYS A 54 -2.15 19.68 12.54
C LYS A 54 -3.49 20.34 12.86
N GLU A 55 -4.59 19.61 12.65
CA GLU A 55 -5.96 20.10 12.86
C GLU A 55 -6.46 19.87 14.30
N ASN A 56 -5.58 19.38 15.19
CA ASN A 56 -5.88 19.05 16.59
C ASN A 56 -7.11 18.12 16.76
N ILE A 57 -7.27 17.19 15.82
CA ILE A 57 -8.37 16.22 15.83
C ILE A 57 -8.01 15.12 16.83
N ALA A 58 -8.86 14.96 17.85
CA ALA A 58 -8.71 13.89 18.82
C ALA A 58 -8.90 12.50 18.18
N GLU A 59 -8.08 11.54 18.59
CA GLU A 59 -8.13 10.16 18.09
C GLU A 59 -9.52 9.50 18.18
N PRO A 60 -10.32 9.69 19.26
CA PRO A 60 -11.67 9.14 19.34
C PRO A 60 -12.63 9.70 18.27
N ALA A 61 -12.49 10.97 17.91
CA ALA A 61 -13.34 11.59 16.90
C ALA A 61 -13.07 11.02 15.50
N MET A 62 -11.78 10.78 15.20
CA MET A 62 -11.36 10.15 13.95
C MET A 62 -11.77 8.67 13.87
N LEU A 63 -11.68 7.93 14.98
CA LEU A 63 -12.15 6.53 15.03
C LEU A 63 -13.65 6.42 14.73
N LYS A 64 -14.47 7.33 15.29
CA LYS A 64 -15.92 7.38 15.04
C LYS A 64 -16.26 7.64 13.57
N GLU A 65 -15.53 8.54 12.93
CA GLU A 65 -15.65 8.81 11.48
C GLU A 65 -15.29 7.57 10.65
N ILE A 66 -14.18 6.88 10.96
CA ILE A 66 -13.77 5.66 10.26
C ILE A 66 -14.80 4.54 10.42
N GLU A 67 -15.38 4.37 11.61
CA GLU A 67 -16.44 3.39 11.84
C GLU A 67 -17.69 3.68 11.01
N THR A 68 -18.01 4.97 10.83
CA THR A 68 -19.14 5.41 10.00
C THR A 68 -18.89 5.13 8.52
N LEU A 69 -17.67 5.34 8.02
CA LEU A 69 -17.27 5.06 6.63
C LEU A 69 -17.20 3.56 6.30
N ARG A 70 -17.15 2.68 7.30
CA ARG A 70 -17.10 1.22 7.13
C ARG A 70 -18.48 0.56 7.09
N LYS A 71 -19.53 1.27 7.50
CA LYS A 71 -20.92 0.83 7.36
C LYS A 71 -21.49 1.26 6.02
#